data_AF-A0A949I9L6-F1
#
_entry.id   AF-A0A949I9L6-F1
#
_cell.length_a   1.000
_cell.length_b   1.000
_cell.length_c   1.000
_cell.angle_alpha   90.00
_cell.angle_beta   90.00
_cell.angle_gamma   90.00
#
_symmetry.space_group_name_H-M   'P 1'
#
loop_
_entity.id
_entity.type
_entity.pdbx_description
1 polymer ?
#
loop_
_entity_poly.entity_id
_entity_poly.type
_entity_poly.pdbx_seq_one_letter_code
_entity_poly.pdbx_strand_id
1 'polypeptide(L)'
;MNANGVNDGAWLAFAELAGPVLFLMLVIGLGAGILQTATQVREASIPFVLKLGGLALVTLAAGPLMMGSVEHYATRLFNAIPGLLHG
;
A
#
# COMPACT_ATOMS: atom_id res chain seq x y z
N MET A 1 13.77 -3.25 -25.83
CA MET A 1 13.16 -3.64 -24.53
C MET A 1 11.65 -3.60 -24.71
N ASN A 2 10.97 -4.73 -24.49
CA ASN A 2 9.58 -4.96 -24.91
C ASN A 2 8.60 -4.25 -23.97
N ALA A 3 7.55 -3.61 -24.50
CA ALA A 3 6.53 -2.87 -23.74
C ALA A 3 5.88 -3.70 -22.60
N ASN A 4 5.90 -5.04 -22.73
CA ASN A 4 5.47 -5.98 -21.70
C ASN A 4 6.27 -5.85 -20.39
N GLY A 5 7.58 -5.59 -20.44
CA GLY A 5 8.41 -5.48 -19.22
C GLY A 5 8.15 -4.21 -18.39
N VAL A 6 7.56 -3.18 -19.00
CA VAL A 6 7.12 -1.96 -18.29
C VAL A 6 5.76 -2.21 -17.62
N ASN A 7 4.85 -2.90 -18.32
CA ASN A 7 3.58 -3.35 -17.76
C ASN A 7 3.81 -4.29 -16.55
N ASP A 8 4.66 -5.31 -16.70
CA ASP A 8 5.00 -6.26 -15.64
C ASP A 8 5.64 -5.56 -14.43
N GLY A 9 6.46 -4.54 -14.68
CA GLY A 9 7.07 -3.71 -13.65
C GLY A 9 6.08 -2.87 -12.85
N ALA A 10 4.98 -2.43 -13.48
CA ALA A 10 3.94 -1.67 -12.81
C ALA A 10 3.17 -2.54 -11.82
N TRP A 11 2.75 -3.74 -12.21
CA TRP A 11 1.98 -4.64 -11.34
C TRP A 11 2.78 -5.09 -10.12
N LEU A 12 4.08 -5.37 -10.29
CA LEU A 12 4.98 -5.70 -9.18
C LEU A 12 5.13 -4.53 -8.20
N ALA A 13 5.35 -3.31 -8.73
CA ALA A 13 5.42 -2.11 -7.89
C ALA A 13 4.11 -1.85 -7.13
N PHE A 14 2.95 -2.07 -7.77
CA PHE A 14 1.65 -1.97 -7.10
C PHE A 14 1.46 -3.02 -6.02
N ALA A 15 1.86 -4.27 -6.26
CA ALA A 15 1.75 -5.36 -5.28
C ALA A 15 2.63 -5.10 -4.05
N GLU A 16 3.82 -4.57 -4.24
CA GLU A 16 4.77 -4.27 -3.17
C GLU A 16 4.36 -3.02 -2.36
N LEU A 17 3.73 -2.05 -3.04
CA LEU A 17 3.15 -0.85 -2.42
C LEU A 17 1.89 -1.16 -1.61
N ALA A 18 0.97 -1.92 -2.21
CA ALA A 18 -0.35 -2.17 -1.65
C ALA A 18 -0.36 -3.35 -0.67
N GLY A 19 0.52 -4.34 -0.85
CA GLY A 19 0.55 -5.57 -0.05
C GLY A 19 0.65 -5.35 1.47
N PRO A 20 1.65 -4.58 1.97
CA PRO A 20 1.82 -4.35 3.41
C PRO A 20 0.64 -3.56 3.99
N VAL A 21 0.16 -2.55 3.28
CA VAL A 21 -0.92 -1.66 3.74
C VAL A 21 -2.26 -2.39 3.77
N LEU A 22 -2.58 -3.16 2.73
CA LEU A 22 -3.81 -3.95 2.64
C LEU A 22 -3.86 -5.02 3.73
N PHE A 23 -2.76 -5.76 3.94
CA PHE A 23 -2.70 -6.80 4.95
C PHE A 23 -2.90 -6.23 6.36
N LEU A 24 -2.22 -5.12 6.70
CA LEU A 24 -2.39 -4.50 8.01
C LEU A 24 -3.80 -3.92 8.20
N MET A 25 -4.32 -3.20 7.21
CA MET A 25 -5.68 -2.65 7.28
C MET A 25 -6.75 -3.74 7.41
N LEU A 26 -6.55 -4.89 6.78
CA LEU A 26 -7.41 -6.05 6.94
C LEU A 26 -7.40 -6.56 8.39
N VAL A 27 -6.20 -6.77 8.96
CA VAL A 27 -6.05 -7.26 10.34
C VAL A 27 -6.65 -6.29 11.35
N ILE A 28 -6.34 -5.00 11.22
CA ILE A 28 -6.85 -3.95 12.12
C ILE A 28 -8.37 -3.79 11.97
N GLY A 29 -8.88 -3.78 10.74
CA GLY A 29 -10.31 -3.67 10.47
C GLY A 29 -11.11 -4.85 11.00
N LEU A 30 -10.59 -6.07 10.83
CA LEU A 30 -11.19 -7.30 11.34
C LEU A 30 -11.16 -7.32 12.88
N GLY A 31 -10.01 -7.02 13.48
CA GLY A 31 -9.87 -6.99 14.94
C GLY A 31 -10.77 -5.94 15.60
N ALA A 32 -10.85 -4.74 15.02
CA ALA A 32 -11.75 -3.68 15.50
C ALA A 32 -13.23 -4.07 15.39
N GLY A 33 -13.61 -4.78 14.32
CA GLY A 33 -14.99 -5.28 14.14
C GLY A 33 -15.37 -6.38 15.14
N ILE A 34 -14.43 -7.29 15.45
CA ILE A 34 -14.62 -8.31 16.49
C ILE A 34 -14.77 -7.64 17.86
N LEU A 35 -13.95 -6.64 18.17
CA LEU A 35 -14.03 -5.93 19.46
C LEU A 35 -15.35 -5.18 19.64
N GLN A 36 -15.86 -4.55 18.57
CA GLN A 36 -17.19 -3.92 18.56
C GLN A 36 -18.32 -4.90 18.81
N THR A 37 -18.25 -6.09 18.21
CA THR A 37 -19.30 -7.11 18.32
C THR A 37 -19.25 -7.87 19.64
N ALA A 38 -18.06 -8.20 20.14
CA ALA A 38 -17.85 -8.95 21.37
C ALA A 38 -18.25 -8.17 22.64
N THR A 39 -18.00 -6.86 22.68
CA THR A 39 -18.20 -6.04 23.88
C THR A 39 -19.59 -5.38 23.94
N GLN A 40 -20.39 -5.48 22.87
CA GLN A 40 -21.69 -4.79 22.70
C GLN A 40 -21.66 -3.25 22.90
N VAL A 41 -20.47 -2.63 22.92
CA VAL A 41 -20.31 -1.17 22.99
C VAL A 41 -20.37 -0.59 21.58
N ARG A 42 -21.46 0.10 21.26
CA ARG A 42 -21.69 0.80 19.98
C ARG A 42 -21.25 2.27 20.04
N GLU A 43 -20.16 2.55 20.73
CA GLU A 43 -19.56 3.88 20.70
C GLU A 43 -18.60 3.99 19.53
N ALA A 44 -18.86 4.94 18.63
CA ALA A 44 -18.10 5.10 17.40
C ALA A 44 -16.65 5.58 17.60
N SER A 45 -16.29 6.01 18.82
CA SER A 45 -14.98 6.61 19.16
C SER A 45 -13.84 5.59 19.31
N ILE A 46 -14.07 4.51 20.05
CA ILE A 46 -13.10 3.41 20.27
C ILE A 46 -12.53 2.83 18.95
N PRO A 47 -13.36 2.39 17.99
CA PRO A 47 -12.89 1.82 16.71
C PRO A 47 -12.20 2.87 15.83
N PHE A 48 -12.55 4.14 15.96
CA PHE A 48 -11.92 5.23 15.23
C PHE A 48 -10.48 5.43 15.69
N VAL A 49 -10.25 5.46 17.01
CA VAL A 49 -8.90 5.57 17.59
C VAL A 49 -8.06 4.34 17.25
N LEU A 50 -8.62 3.13 17.34
CA LEU A 50 -7.91 1.90 17.01
C LEU A 50 -7.49 1.85 15.53
N LYS A 51 -8.37 2.27 14.61
CA LYS A 51 -8.07 2.37 13.18
C LYS A 51 -7.02 3.44 12.87
N LEU A 52 -7.12 4.61 13.49
CA LEU A 52 -6.13 5.69 13.31
C LEU A 52 -4.74 5.29 13.83
N GLY A 53 -4.65 4.67 15.01
CA GLY A 53 -3.39 4.18 15.55
C GLY A 53 -2.76 3.11 14.65
N GLY A 54 -3.58 2.19 14.13
CA GLY A 54 -3.15 1.19 13.16
C GLY A 54 -2.66 1.79 11.83
N LEU A 55 -3.35 2.82 11.32
CA LEU A 55 -2.93 3.56 10.12
C LEU A 55 -1.62 4.31 10.34
N ALA A 56 -1.42 4.92 11.51
CA ALA A 56 -0.18 5.60 11.84
C ALA A 56 0.99 4.60 11.89
N LEU A 57 0.82 3.45 12.54
CA LEU A 57 1.82 2.38 12.59
C LEU A 57 2.16 1.84 11.19
N VAL A 58 1.15 1.56 10.36
CA VAL A 58 1.42 1.05 9.02
C VAL A 58 2.10 2.09 8.15
N THR A 59 1.73 3.36 8.26
CA THR A 59 2.38 4.43 7.49
C THR A 59 3.83 4.62 7.94
N LEU A 60 4.11 4.48 9.23
CA LEU A 60 5.47 4.58 9.75
C LEU A 60 6.34 3.40 9.30
N ALA A 61 5.79 2.19 9.27
CA ALA A 61 6.51 0.98 8.89
C ALA A 61 6.63 0.81 7.36
N ALA A 62 5.55 1.06 6.61
CA ALA A 62 5.48 0.89 5.16
C ALA A 62 5.89 2.15 4.39
N GLY A 63 5.87 3.34 4.99
CA GLY A 63 6.22 4.60 4.34
C GLY A 63 7.54 4.57 3.55
N PRO A 64 8.65 4.06 4.11
CA PRO A 64 9.92 3.96 3.38
C PRO A 64 9.86 3.02 2.16
N LEU A 65 9.21 1.86 2.31
CA LEU A 65 9.05 0.88 1.22
C LEU A 65 8.20 1.46 0.09
N MET A 66 7.15 2.19 0.45
CA MET A 66 6.25 2.81 -0.51
C MET A 66 6.93 3.90 -1.34
N MET A 67 7.78 4.72 -0.70
CA MET A 67 8.59 5.72 -1.39
C MET A 67 9.56 5.07 -2.39
N GLY A 68 10.23 3.99 -1.98
CA GLY A 68 11.18 3.26 -2.82
C GLY A 68 10.54 2.65 -4.07
N SER A 69 9.33 2.08 -3.97
CA SER A 69 8.63 1.53 -5.14
C SER A 69 8.23 2.60 -6.16
N VAL A 70 7.80 3.78 -5.69
CA VAL A 70 7.46 4.92 -6.56
C VAL A 70 8.70 5.45 -7.27
N GLU A 71 9.81 5.61 -6.55
CA GLU A 71 11.10 6.01 -7.12
C GLU A 71 11.56 5.00 -8.17
N HIS A 72 11.52 3.71 -7.85
CA HIS A 72 11.94 2.65 -8.77
C HIS A 72 11.11 2.62 -10.06
N TYR A 73 9.78 2.79 -9.94
CA TYR A 73 8.90 2.90 -11.09
C TYR A 73 9.20 4.16 -11.93
N ALA A 74 9.39 5.31 -11.29
CA ALA A 74 9.72 6.55 -11.97
C ALA A 74 11.03 6.42 -12.75
N THR A 75 12.09 5.88 -12.15
CA THR A 75 13.39 5.65 -12.82
C THR A 75 13.24 4.71 -14.01
N ARG A 76 12.45 3.64 -13.89
CA ARG A 76 12.19 2.72 -15.01
C ARG A 76 11.40 3.40 -16.14
N LEU A 77 10.45 4.25 -15.81
CA LEU A 77 9.67 5.01 -16.79
C LEU A 77 10.53 6.00 -17.55
N PHE A 78 11.35 6.80 -16.84
CA PHE A 78 12.27 7.74 -17.47
C PHE A 78 13.31 7.04 -18.35
N ASN A 79 13.83 5.88 -17.94
CA ASN A 79 14.73 5.08 -18.77
C ASN A 79 14.05 4.41 -19.98
N ALA A 80 12.73 4.28 -19.98
CA ALA A 80 11.97 3.73 -21.11
C ALA A 80 11.71 4.79 -22.21
N ILE A 81 11.67 6.08 -21.87
CA ILE A 81 11.40 7.18 -22.82
C ILE A 81 12.40 7.21 -24.01
N PRO A 82 13.73 7.10 -23.82
CA PRO A 82 14.68 7.11 -24.94
C PRO A 82 14.50 5.95 -25.93
N GLY A 83 13.96 4.82 -25.45
CA GLY A 83 13.68 3.64 -26.27
C GLY A 83 12.39 3.75 -27.09
N LEU A 84 11.48 4.67 -26.72
CA LEU A 84 10.27 5.00 -27.47
C LEU A 84 10.51 6.08 -28.53
N LEU A 85 11.62 6.83 -28.41
CA LEU A 85 11.98 7.91 -29.34
C LEU A 85 12.85 7.42 -30.52
N HIS A 86 13.55 6.30 -30.36
CA HIS A 86 14.44 5.70 -31.38
C HIS A 86 13.81 4.51 -32.13
N GLY A 87 12.50 4.28 -31.99
CA GLY A 87 11.71 3.33 -32.78
C GLY A 87 10.48 4.02 -33.34
#